data_AF-A4YQ06-F1
#
_entry.id   AF-A4YQ06-F1
#
_cell.length_a   1.000
_cell.length_b   1.000
_cell.length_c   1.000
_cell.angle_alpha   90.00
_cell.angle_beta   90.00
_cell.angle_gamma   90.00
#
_symmetry.space_group_name_H-M   'P 1'
#
loop_
_entity.id
_entity.type
_entity.pdbx_description
1 polymer ?
#
loop_
_entity_poly.entity_id
_entity_poly.type
_entity_poly.pdbx_seq_one_letter_code
_entity_poly.pdbx_strand_id
1 'polypeptide(L)'
;MLSVVRPLIAILVGVSSFVSAASADEAVEVARAWGLIGTWAADCSAPPVKGRGAIISYEVTVDGNLIYRRDHDPSDVNSVTSARLEPDQTLVLSIVLPKARQTRENGIAKSADGNIRSVFNRGEDDSYTIRDGRFVANGKPTPSLRKCD
;
A
#
# COMPACT_ATOMS: atom_id res chain seq x y z
N MET A 1 56.76 -6.74 -44.94
CA MET A 1 55.79 -6.02 -44.07
C MET A 1 54.39 -6.30 -44.62
N LEU A 2 53.62 -7.19 -43.97
CA LEU A 2 52.23 -7.46 -44.35
C LEU A 2 51.30 -6.87 -43.29
N SER A 3 50.37 -6.04 -43.76
CA SER A 3 49.37 -5.31 -43.01
C SER A 3 48.22 -6.24 -42.62
N VAL A 4 47.87 -6.30 -41.34
CA VAL A 4 46.72 -7.07 -40.84
C VAL A 4 45.57 -6.10 -40.57
N VAL A 5 44.55 -6.16 -41.42
CA VAL A 5 43.29 -5.42 -41.23
C VAL A 5 42.40 -6.24 -40.28
N ARG A 6 42.07 -5.69 -39.11
CA ARG A 6 41.08 -6.24 -38.18
C ARG A 6 39.69 -5.68 -38.53
N PRO A 7 38.65 -6.51 -38.72
CA PRO A 7 37.28 -6.00 -38.84
C PRO A 7 36.75 -5.64 -37.45
N LEU A 8 36.19 -4.44 -37.32
CA LEU A 8 35.37 -4.04 -36.16
C LEU A 8 34.04 -4.81 -36.20
N ILE A 9 33.76 -5.59 -35.17
CA ILE A 9 32.41 -6.08 -34.89
C ILE A 9 31.73 -5.02 -34.03
N ALA A 10 30.78 -4.30 -34.60
CA ALA A 10 29.90 -3.38 -33.87
C ALA A 10 28.77 -4.21 -33.22
N ILE A 11 28.77 -4.29 -31.89
CA ILE A 11 27.66 -4.86 -31.11
C ILE A 11 26.67 -3.73 -30.84
N LEU A 12 25.53 -3.74 -31.54
CA LEU A 12 24.37 -2.94 -31.18
C LEU A 12 23.71 -3.56 -29.94
N VAL A 13 23.90 -2.93 -28.78
CA VAL A 13 23.17 -3.25 -27.55
C VAL A 13 21.82 -2.53 -27.62
N GLY A 14 20.75 -3.30 -27.86
CA GLY A 14 19.38 -2.83 -27.74
C GLY A 14 19.02 -2.60 -26.27
N VAL A 15 18.68 -1.37 -25.92
CA VAL A 15 18.15 -1.01 -24.60
C VAL A 15 16.68 -1.41 -24.57
N SER A 16 16.37 -2.55 -23.96
CA SER A 16 14.98 -2.92 -23.64
C SER A 16 14.49 -2.06 -22.48
N SER A 17 13.59 -1.13 -22.78
CA SER A 17 12.84 -0.37 -21.79
C SER A 17 11.80 -1.28 -21.12
N PHE A 18 12.11 -1.81 -19.93
CA PHE A 18 11.09 -2.42 -19.08
C PHE A 18 10.28 -1.30 -18.42
N VAL A 19 9.04 -1.14 -18.86
CA VAL A 19 8.05 -0.24 -18.27
C VAL A 19 7.62 -0.80 -16.91
N SER A 20 7.52 0.08 -15.91
CA SER A 20 7.41 -0.13 -14.45
C SER A 20 6.20 -0.92 -13.90
N ALA A 21 5.73 -1.97 -14.58
CA ALA A 21 4.64 -2.81 -14.07
C ALA A 21 5.02 -3.67 -12.84
N ALA A 22 6.32 -3.90 -12.64
CA ALA A 22 6.83 -4.81 -11.61
C ALA A 22 6.42 -4.42 -10.17
N SER A 23 6.27 -3.13 -9.85
CA SER A 23 5.97 -2.69 -8.48
C SER A 23 4.50 -2.85 -8.10
N ALA A 24 3.58 -2.75 -9.06
CA ALA A 24 2.15 -2.92 -8.79
C ALA A 24 1.81 -4.40 -8.55
N ASP A 25 2.35 -5.28 -9.38
CA ASP A 25 2.22 -6.73 -9.23
C ASP A 25 2.80 -7.19 -7.88
N GLU A 26 3.99 -6.70 -7.51
CA GLU A 26 4.62 -7.02 -6.22
C GLU A 26 3.76 -6.57 -5.03
N ALA A 27 3.20 -5.35 -5.06
CA ALA A 27 2.37 -4.86 -3.96
C ALA A 27 1.11 -5.72 -3.76
N VAL A 28 0.48 -6.15 -4.86
CA VAL A 28 -0.67 -7.05 -4.83
C VAL A 28 -0.29 -8.41 -4.24
N GLU A 29 0.82 -9.01 -4.68
CA GLU A 29 1.26 -10.31 -4.18
C GLU A 29 1.58 -10.28 -2.69
N VAL A 30 2.29 -9.25 -2.21
CA VAL A 30 2.56 -9.06 -0.78
C VAL A 30 1.25 -8.89 0.00
N ALA A 31 0.32 -8.07 -0.48
CA ALA A 31 -0.97 -7.85 0.19
C ALA A 31 -1.84 -9.12 0.22
N ARG A 32 -1.80 -9.95 -0.84
CA ARG A 32 -2.49 -11.25 -0.90
C ARG A 32 -1.86 -12.26 0.05
N ALA A 33 -0.54 -12.44 0.00
CA ALA A 33 0.19 -13.36 0.86
C ALA A 33 0.01 -13.01 2.34
N TRP A 34 0.00 -11.72 2.66
CA TRP A 34 -0.29 -11.25 4.01
C TRP A 34 -1.78 -11.37 4.38
N GLY A 35 -2.70 -11.55 3.42
CA GLY A 35 -4.13 -11.71 3.68
C GLY A 35 -4.90 -10.40 3.89
N LEU A 36 -4.35 -9.27 3.41
CA LEU A 36 -4.92 -7.92 3.59
C LEU A 36 -6.20 -7.70 2.77
N ILE A 37 -6.31 -8.32 1.60
CA ILE A 37 -7.40 -8.03 0.64
C ILE A 37 -8.76 -8.29 1.28
N GLY A 38 -9.66 -7.30 1.19
CA GLY A 38 -11.01 -7.33 1.76
C GLY A 38 -11.37 -6.05 2.50
N THR A 39 -12.54 -6.07 3.13
CA THR A 39 -13.09 -4.98 3.94
C THR A 39 -12.78 -5.20 5.42
N TRP A 40 -12.47 -4.13 6.13
CA TRP A 40 -12.10 -4.14 7.54
C TRP A 40 -12.80 -3.02 8.30
N ALA A 41 -13.36 -3.34 9.46
CA ALA A 41 -14.04 -2.38 10.33
C ALA A 41 -13.98 -2.82 11.79
N ALA A 42 -14.16 -1.87 12.72
CA ALA A 42 -14.39 -2.21 14.12
C ALA A 42 -15.79 -2.83 14.32
N ASP A 43 -16.77 -2.35 13.55
CA ASP A 43 -18.13 -2.85 13.49
C ASP A 43 -18.55 -3.00 12.02
N CYS A 44 -18.55 -4.24 11.49
CA CYS A 44 -18.96 -4.52 10.11
C CYS A 44 -20.47 -4.35 9.86
N SER A 45 -21.27 -4.11 10.90
CA SER A 45 -22.71 -3.82 10.75
C SER A 45 -22.99 -2.32 10.64
N ALA A 46 -22.02 -1.48 10.98
CA ALA A 46 -22.18 -0.04 10.89
C ALA A 46 -22.29 0.41 9.42
N PRO A 47 -23.19 1.37 9.11
CA PRO A 47 -23.25 1.92 7.77
C PRO A 47 -21.98 2.75 7.47
N PRO A 48 -21.49 2.75 6.21
CA PRO A 48 -20.43 3.66 5.82
C PRO A 48 -20.86 5.11 5.98
N VAL A 49 -20.03 5.92 6.61
CA VAL A 49 -20.23 7.37 6.73
C VAL A 49 -19.05 8.07 6.12
N LYS A 50 -19.27 8.68 4.95
CA LYS A 50 -18.23 9.34 4.16
C LYS A 50 -17.35 10.26 5.02
N GLY A 51 -16.04 10.02 4.96
CA GLY A 51 -15.03 10.86 5.60
C GLY A 51 -14.73 10.49 7.04
N ARG A 52 -15.36 9.46 7.61
CA ARG A 52 -15.01 8.95 8.94
C ARG A 52 -13.83 7.98 8.91
N GLY A 53 -13.64 7.25 7.81
CA GLY A 53 -12.68 6.16 7.72
C GLY A 53 -12.98 5.03 8.70
N ALA A 54 -14.26 4.80 9.02
CA ALA A 54 -14.69 3.79 9.98
C ALA A 54 -14.69 2.37 9.36
N ILE A 55 -14.84 2.31 8.04
CA ILE A 55 -14.73 1.10 7.24
C ILE A 55 -13.64 1.35 6.21
N ILE A 56 -12.73 0.41 6.04
CA ILE A 56 -11.66 0.51 5.04
C ILE A 56 -11.64 -0.75 4.19
N SER A 57 -11.28 -0.63 2.91
CA SER A 57 -11.09 -1.78 2.04
C SER A 57 -9.77 -1.69 1.29
N TYR A 58 -9.18 -2.87 1.10
CA TYR A 58 -8.04 -3.08 0.22
C TYR A 58 -8.50 -3.99 -0.92
N GLU A 59 -8.53 -3.45 -2.13
CA GLU A 59 -9.14 -4.06 -3.31
C GLU A 59 -8.09 -4.17 -4.42
N VAL A 60 -8.19 -5.20 -5.26
CA VAL A 60 -7.42 -5.29 -6.50
C VAL A 60 -8.34 -4.94 -7.66
N THR A 61 -7.97 -3.94 -8.46
CA THR A 61 -8.77 -3.50 -9.60
C THR A 61 -8.72 -4.53 -10.74
N VAL A 62 -9.60 -4.37 -11.73
CA VAL A 62 -9.57 -5.20 -12.96
C VAL A 62 -8.23 -5.12 -13.69
N ASP A 63 -7.55 -3.98 -13.58
CA ASP A 63 -6.23 -3.74 -14.17
C ASP A 63 -5.07 -4.26 -13.31
N GLY A 64 -5.37 -4.99 -12.22
CA GLY A 64 -4.36 -5.59 -11.35
C GLY A 64 -3.73 -4.64 -10.34
N ASN A 65 -4.30 -3.46 -10.10
CA ASN A 65 -3.72 -2.49 -9.15
C ASN A 65 -4.30 -2.65 -7.74
N LEU A 66 -3.46 -2.56 -6.71
CA LEU A 66 -3.91 -2.48 -5.32
C LEU A 66 -4.41 -1.06 -5.00
N ILE A 67 -5.61 -0.96 -4.44
CA ILE A 67 -6.20 0.30 -3.99
C ILE A 67 -6.66 0.20 -2.53
N TYR A 68 -6.64 1.35 -1.86
CA TYR A 68 -7.18 1.61 -0.53
C TYR A 68 -8.38 2.54 -0.64
N ARG A 69 -9.50 2.16 -0.03
CA ARG A 69 -10.74 2.95 -0.02
C ARG A 69 -11.27 3.08 1.39
N ARG A 70 -11.88 4.23 1.69
CA ARG A 70 -12.56 4.49 2.97
C ARG A 70 -14.06 4.60 2.76
N ASP A 71 -14.80 4.08 3.73
CA ASP A 71 -16.25 4.19 3.87
C ASP A 71 -17.01 3.81 2.58
N HIS A 72 -16.48 2.88 1.79
CA HIS A 72 -16.98 2.53 0.46
C HIS A 72 -17.23 3.75 -0.46
N ASP A 73 -16.56 4.88 -0.23
CA ASP A 73 -16.73 6.09 -1.04
C ASP A 73 -16.14 5.83 -2.43
N PRO A 74 -16.96 5.79 -3.50
CA PRO A 74 -16.47 5.55 -4.86
C PRO A 74 -15.54 6.67 -5.34
N SER A 75 -15.61 7.86 -4.72
CA SER A 75 -14.73 8.98 -5.03
C SER A 75 -13.41 8.97 -4.25
N ASP A 76 -13.24 8.10 -3.25
CA ASP A 76 -12.03 8.01 -2.41
C ASP A 76 -11.19 6.79 -2.77
N VAL A 77 -10.81 6.70 -4.05
CA VAL A 77 -9.90 5.68 -4.57
C VAL A 77 -8.46 6.16 -4.35
N ASN A 78 -7.68 5.41 -3.60
CA ASN A 78 -6.28 5.74 -3.29
C ASN A 78 -5.39 4.59 -3.76
N SER A 79 -4.40 4.85 -4.60
CA SER A 79 -3.52 3.80 -5.11
C SER A 79 -2.50 3.39 -4.06
N VAL A 80 -2.24 2.09 -3.93
CA VAL A 80 -1.16 1.55 -3.11
C VAL A 80 0.00 1.21 -4.04
N THR A 81 1.06 1.99 -4.00
CA THR A 81 2.17 1.91 -4.95
C THR A 81 3.27 0.93 -4.55
N SER A 82 3.31 0.56 -3.26
CA SER A 82 4.19 -0.49 -2.75
C SER A 82 3.60 -1.13 -1.50
N ALA A 83 3.96 -2.38 -1.25
CA ALA A 83 3.69 -3.10 -0.02
C ALA A 83 4.93 -3.90 0.36
N ARG A 84 5.32 -3.87 1.63
CA ARG A 84 6.49 -4.62 2.14
C ARG A 84 6.28 -5.04 3.59
N LEU A 85 6.96 -6.10 4.01
CA LEU A 85 7.00 -6.52 5.41
C LEU A 85 8.26 -6.03 6.08
N GLU A 86 8.10 -5.49 7.28
CA GLU A 86 9.19 -5.21 8.19
C GLU A 86 9.59 -6.48 8.99
N PRO A 87 10.78 -6.52 9.61
CA PRO A 87 11.21 -7.67 10.41
C PRO A 87 10.25 -8.05 11.55
N ASP A 88 9.51 -7.09 12.08
CA ASP A 88 8.52 -7.27 13.14
C ASP A 88 7.13 -7.74 12.62
N GLN A 89 7.04 -8.10 11.34
CA GLN A 89 5.82 -8.50 10.63
C GLN A 89 4.81 -7.37 10.38
N THR A 90 5.18 -6.11 10.63
CA THR A 90 4.38 -4.96 10.21
C THR A 90 4.32 -4.89 8.69
N LEU A 91 3.11 -4.89 8.13
CA LEU A 91 2.88 -4.59 6.72
C LEU A 91 2.91 -3.09 6.50
N VAL A 92 3.85 -2.61 5.69
CA VAL A 92 3.98 -1.19 5.34
C VAL A 92 3.51 -0.98 3.91
N LEU A 93 2.55 -0.08 3.75
CA LEU A 93 1.96 0.30 2.47
C LEU A 93 2.33 1.74 2.13
N SER A 94 2.75 2.01 0.90
CA SER A 94 2.82 3.38 0.36
C SER A 94 1.50 3.70 -0.35
N ILE A 95 0.75 4.67 0.17
CA ILE A 95 -0.59 5.01 -0.30
C ILE A 95 -0.60 6.45 -0.82
N VAL A 96 -0.95 6.62 -2.10
CA VAL A 96 -1.17 7.94 -2.71
C VAL A 96 -2.59 8.39 -2.39
N LEU A 97 -2.73 9.54 -1.73
CA LEU A 97 -4.00 10.17 -1.33
C LEU A 97 -4.25 11.44 -2.17
N PRO A 98 -4.87 11.34 -3.36
CA PRO A 98 -4.93 12.46 -4.30
C PRO A 98 -5.68 13.68 -3.74
N LYS A 99 -6.78 13.44 -3.02
CA LYS A 99 -7.58 14.50 -2.38
C LYS A 99 -6.79 15.30 -1.34
N ALA A 100 -5.86 14.66 -0.65
CA ALA A 100 -4.99 15.30 0.34
C ALA A 100 -3.70 15.84 -0.28
N ARG A 101 -3.41 15.51 -1.55
CA ARG A 101 -2.15 15.80 -2.25
C ARG A 101 -0.94 15.29 -1.46
N GLN A 102 -1.03 14.06 -0.96
CA GLN A 102 -0.01 13.44 -0.13
C GLN A 102 0.21 11.98 -0.55
N THR A 103 1.44 11.51 -0.42
CA THR A 103 1.73 10.07 -0.29
C THR A 103 2.02 9.78 1.18
N ARG A 104 1.49 8.68 1.70
CA ARG A 104 1.71 8.27 3.09
C ARG A 104 2.10 6.81 3.19
N GLU A 105 3.06 6.54 4.05
CA GLU A 105 3.31 5.18 4.52
C GLU A 105 2.35 4.84 5.65
N ASN A 106 1.66 3.70 5.54
CA ASN A 106 0.79 3.16 6.57
C ASN A 106 1.33 1.82 7.04
N GLY A 107 1.71 1.73 8.31
CA GLY A 107 2.11 0.49 8.95
C GLY A 107 0.92 -0.19 9.60
N ILE A 108 0.73 -1.47 9.31
CA ILE A 108 -0.39 -2.29 9.77
C ILE A 108 0.17 -3.53 10.47
N ALA A 109 -0.22 -3.73 11.72
CA ALA A 109 0.05 -4.95 12.45
C ALA A 109 -1.18 -5.86 12.42
N LYS A 110 -0.93 -7.18 12.46
CA LYS A 110 -1.95 -8.20 12.63
C LYS A 110 -1.83 -8.82 14.02
N SER A 111 -2.94 -8.91 14.75
CA SER A 111 -3.00 -9.62 16.03
C SER A 111 -3.24 -11.12 15.81
N ALA A 112 -3.02 -11.91 16.86
CA ALA A 112 -3.16 -13.37 16.81
C ALA A 112 -4.57 -13.87 16.43
N ASP A 113 -5.59 -13.05 16.68
CA ASP A 113 -7.00 -13.29 16.28
C ASP A 113 -7.27 -12.94 14.81
N GLY A 114 -6.26 -12.51 14.05
CA GLY A 114 -6.37 -12.12 12.65
C GLY A 114 -6.88 -10.71 12.41
N ASN A 115 -7.23 -9.97 13.47
CA ASN A 115 -7.59 -8.57 13.37
C ASN A 115 -6.37 -7.72 12.99
N ILE A 116 -6.63 -6.56 12.39
CA ILE A 116 -5.59 -5.63 11.97
C ILE A 116 -5.70 -4.30 12.71
N ARG A 117 -4.59 -3.59 12.76
CA ARG A 117 -4.52 -2.28 13.41
C ARG A 117 -3.42 -1.44 12.77
N SER A 118 -3.73 -0.18 12.47
CA SER A 118 -2.71 0.79 12.07
C SER A 118 -1.80 1.10 13.26
N VAL A 119 -0.50 0.91 13.07
CA VAL A 119 0.56 1.20 14.05
C VAL A 119 1.26 2.53 13.77
N PHE A 120 1.36 2.92 12.50
CA PHE A 120 1.78 4.27 12.14
C PHE A 120 1.15 4.75 10.82
N ASN A 121 1.08 6.06 10.66
CA ASN A 121 0.77 6.71 9.39
C ASN A 121 1.66 7.94 9.25
N ARG A 122 2.62 7.86 8.32
CA ARG A 122 3.68 8.86 8.12
C ARG A 122 3.57 9.49 6.74
N GLY A 123 3.67 10.82 6.66
CA GLY A 123 3.79 11.56 5.41
C GLY A 123 5.23 11.65 4.93
N GLU A 124 5.44 12.09 3.68
CA GLU A 124 6.78 12.29 3.10
C GLU A 124 7.61 13.33 3.87
N ASP A 125 6.96 14.24 4.58
CA ASP A 125 7.56 15.26 5.47
C ASP A 125 7.87 14.73 6.88
N ASP A 126 7.83 13.41 7.08
CA ASP A 126 7.95 12.74 8.39
C ASP A 126 6.86 13.16 9.39
N SER A 127 5.75 13.76 8.92
CA SER A 127 4.59 14.05 9.78
C SER A 127 3.79 12.78 10.09
N TYR A 128 3.44 12.58 11.36
CA TYR A 128 2.66 11.42 11.79
C TYR A 128 1.22 11.83 12.14
N THR A 129 0.23 11.09 11.64
CA THR A 129 -1.15 11.16 12.16
C THR A 129 -1.47 10.00 13.11
N ILE A 130 -0.75 8.88 12.97
CA ILE A 130 -0.74 7.75 13.89
C ILE A 130 0.71 7.43 14.21
N ARG A 131 1.07 7.30 15.48
CA ARG A 131 2.38 6.85 15.96
C ARG A 131 2.16 5.87 17.11
N ASP A 132 2.90 4.76 17.11
CA ASP A 132 2.83 3.71 18.15
C ASP A 132 1.40 3.21 18.42
N GLY A 133 0.61 3.04 17.35
CA GLY A 133 -0.77 2.57 17.43
C GLY A 133 -1.76 3.56 18.06
N ARG A 134 -1.40 4.84 18.12
CA ARG A 134 -2.22 5.94 18.68
C ARG A 134 -2.34 7.11 17.72
N PHE A 135 -3.50 7.74 17.69
CA PHE A 135 -3.70 8.97 16.93
C PHE A 135 -2.92 10.13 17.57
N VAL A 136 -2.12 10.84 16.79
CA VAL A 136 -1.37 12.02 17.28
C VAL A 136 -2.32 13.13 17.71
N ALA A 137 -3.47 13.28 17.03
CA ALA A 137 -4.43 14.34 17.31
C ALA A 137 -5.11 14.25 18.70
N ASN A 138 -5.22 13.05 19.29
CA ASN A 138 -5.97 12.87 20.55
C ASN A 138 -5.40 11.82 21.51
N GLY A 139 -4.29 11.16 21.17
CA GLY A 139 -3.63 10.12 21.97
C GLY A 139 -4.40 8.80 22.10
N LYS A 140 -5.61 8.71 21.54
CA LYS A 140 -6.43 7.49 21.63
C LYS A 140 -5.80 6.37 20.81
N PRO A 141 -5.92 5.13 21.29
CA PRO A 141 -5.58 3.96 20.49
C PRO A 141 -6.33 3.98 19.15
N THR A 142 -5.67 3.60 18.05
CA THR A 142 -6.35 3.18 16.82
C THR A 142 -7.36 2.05 17.11
N PRO A 143 -8.43 1.88 16.31
CA PRO A 143 -9.34 0.76 16.51
C PRO A 143 -8.66 -0.57 16.11
N SER A 144 -9.04 -1.67 16.77
CA SER A 144 -8.83 -3.01 16.20
C SER A 144 -9.90 -3.22 15.12
N LEU A 145 -9.49 -3.64 13.93
CA LEU A 145 -10.38 -3.87 12.80
C LEU A 145 -10.44 -5.36 12.52
N ARG A 146 -11.65 -5.91 12.47
CA ARG A 146 -11.89 -7.27 12.00
C ARG A 146 -12.18 -7.27 10.53
N LYS A 147 -11.91 -8.39 9.87
CA LYS A 147 -12.32 -8.60 8.49
C LYS A 147 -13.84 -8.69 8.44
N CYS A 148 -14.45 -8.02 7.48
CA CYS A 148 -15.86 -8.13 7.19
C CYS A 148 -16.09 -9.17 6.10
N ASP A 149 -17.21 -9.88 6.20
CA ASP A 149 -17.63 -10.91 5.25
C ASP A 149 -18.13 -10.31 3.92
#